data_AF-A0A1G7EIV4-F1
#
_entry.id   AF-A0A1G7EIV4-F1
#
_cell.length_a   1.000
_cell.length_b   1.000
_cell.length_c   1.000
_cell.angle_alpha   90.00
_cell.angle_beta   90.00
_cell.angle_gamma   90.00
#
_symmetry.space_group_name_H-M   'P 1'
#
loop_
_entity.id
_entity.type
_entity.pdbx_description
1 polymer ?
#
loop_
_entity_poly.entity_id
_entity_poly.type
_entity_poly.pdbx_seq_one_letter_code
_entity_poly.pdbx_strand_id
1 'polypeptide(L)' 'MTLQEYRKAVEELKAPQELDAFDRAKWYTAEIEKLQSELSSEDLKQVLEEERRWADKMQSTVS' A
#
# COMPACT_ATOMS: atom_id res chain seq x y z
N MET A 1 -4.68 14.16 -2.11
CA MET A 1 -5.62 13.22 -1.48
C MET A 1 -5.41 13.21 0.02
N THR A 2 -6.45 12.96 0.83
CA THR A 2 -6.33 12.77 2.30
C THR A 2 -5.97 11.31 2.64
N LEU A 3 -5.47 11.06 3.86
CA LEU A 3 -5.21 9.70 4.35
C LEU A 3 -6.44 8.79 4.32
N GLN A 4 -7.63 9.33 4.60
CA GLN A 4 -8.86 8.55 4.59
C GLN A 4 -9.24 8.12 3.17
N GLU A 5 -9.11 9.03 2.21
CA GLU A 5 -9.35 8.74 0.79
C GLU A 5 -8.33 7.72 0.26
N TYR A 6 -7.05 7.86 0.64
CA TYR A 6 -6.01 6.89 0.30
C TYR A 6 -6.34 5.49 0.79
N ARG A 7 -6.68 5.34 2.08
CA ARG A 7 -7.01 4.03 2.68
C ARG A 7 -8.21 3.39 1.98
N LYS A 8 -9.25 4.18 1.70
CA LYS A 8 -10.42 3.72 0.96
C LYS A 8 -10.06 3.29 -0.46
N ALA A 9 -9.24 4.07 -1.17
CA ALA A 9 -8.80 3.74 -2.53
C ALA A 9 -7.99 2.43 -2.56
N VAL A 10 -7.09 2.24 -1.59
CA VAL A 10 -6.31 0.99 -1.45
C VAL A 10 -7.23 -0.22 -1.18
N GLU A 11 -8.23 -0.08 -0.31
CA GLU A 11 -9.21 -1.16 -0.04
C GLU A 11 -10.07 -1.51 -1.28
N GLU A 12 -10.33 -0.54 -2.15
CA GLU A 12 -11.10 -0.71 -3.37
C GLU A 12 -10.28 -1.28 -4.54
N LEU A 13 -8.94 -1.34 -4.43
CA LEU A 13 -8.08 -1.88 -5.48
C LEU A 13 -8.39 -3.36 -5.77
N LYS A 14 -8.71 -3.64 -7.02
CA LYS A 14 -8.96 -5.01 -7.52
C LYS A 14 -8.10 -5.25 -8.75
N ALA A 15 -7.06 -6.06 -8.59
CA ALA A 15 -6.24 -6.45 -9.72
C ALA A 15 -7.09 -7.22 -10.76
N PRO A 16 -6.79 -7.06 -12.06
CA PRO A 16 -7.44 -7.84 -13.10
C PRO A 16 -7.30 -9.34 -12.84
N GLN A 17 -8.41 -10.09 -12.97
CA GLN A 17 -8.43 -11.54 -12.69
C GLN A 17 -7.60 -12.35 -13.70
N GLU A 18 -7.33 -11.78 -14.87
CA GLU A 18 -6.55 -12.39 -15.94
C GLU A 18 -5.04 -12.43 -15.64
N LEU A 19 -4.57 -11.61 -14.69
CA LEU A 19 -3.17 -11.61 -14.27
C LEU A 19 -2.88 -12.78 -13.34
N ASP A 20 -1.69 -13.37 -13.43
CA ASP A 20 -1.25 -14.38 -12.48
C ASP A 20 -0.93 -13.79 -11.09
N ALA A 21 -0.59 -14.63 -10.12
CA ALA A 21 -0.34 -14.16 -8.76
C ALA A 21 0.81 -13.14 -8.66
N PHE A 22 1.85 -13.29 -9.49
CA PHE A 22 3.03 -12.44 -9.49
C PHE A 22 2.75 -11.11 -10.19
N ASP A 23 2.07 -11.14 -11.33
CA ASP A 23 1.69 -9.93 -12.05
C ASP A 23 0.61 -9.14 -11.32
N ARG A 24 -0.31 -9.81 -10.59
CA ARG A 24 -1.22 -9.12 -9.66
C ARG A 24 -0.46 -8.42 -8.56
N ALA A 25 0.56 -9.04 -7.97
CA ALA A 25 1.37 -8.40 -6.93
C ALA A 25 2.06 -7.14 -7.47
N LYS A 26 2.69 -7.22 -8.65
CA LYS A 26 3.28 -6.06 -9.32
C LYS A 26 2.24 -4.96 -9.61
N TRP A 27 1.05 -5.34 -10.08
CA TRP A 27 -0.02 -4.41 -10.35
C TRP A 27 -0.44 -3.66 -9.08
N TYR A 28 -0.63 -4.38 -7.96
CA TYR A 28 -0.96 -3.77 -6.67
C TYR A 28 0.13 -2.81 -6.20
N THR A 29 1.41 -3.20 -6.29
CA THR A 29 2.53 -2.31 -5.94
C THR A 29 2.49 -1.02 -6.76
N ALA A 30 2.32 -1.12 -8.07
CA ALA A 30 2.30 0.05 -8.95
C ALA A 30 1.10 0.98 -8.67
N GLU A 31 -0.09 0.44 -8.38
CA GLU A 31 -1.24 1.27 -8.02
C GLU A 31 -1.12 1.91 -6.64
N ILE A 32 -0.56 1.19 -5.66
CA ILE A 32 -0.29 1.76 -4.33
C ILE A 32 0.72 2.91 -4.45
N GLU A 33 1.79 2.76 -5.23
CA GLU A 33 2.78 3.82 -5.46
C GLU A 33 2.15 5.07 -6.11
N LYS A 34 1.23 4.89 -7.05
CA LYS A 34 0.48 6.01 -7.65
C LYS A 34 -0.38 6.72 -6.61
N LEU A 35 -1.15 5.98 -5.82
CA LEU A 35 -1.97 6.55 -4.76
C LEU A 35 -1.13 7.29 -3.71
N GLN A 36 0.05 6.76 -3.36
CA GLN A 36 1.00 7.41 -2.46
C GLN A 36 1.56 8.72 -3.06
N SER A 37 1.73 8.80 -4.38
CA SER A 37 2.21 10.02 -5.05
C SER A 37 1.22 11.20 -4.99
N GLU A 38 -0.07 10.91 -4.76
CA GLU A 38 -1.13 11.92 -4.61
C GLU A 38 -1.31 12.41 -3.16
N LEU A 39 -0.60 11.82 -2.21
CA LEU A 39 -0.62 12.23 -0.80
C LEU A 39 0.24 13.48 -0.57
N SER A 40 -0.09 14.22 0.49
CA SER A 40 0.82 15.24 1.00
C SER A 40 2.09 14.59 1.55
N SER A 41 3.20 15.33 1.63
CA SER A 41 4.44 14.79 2.19
C SER A 41 4.33 14.40 3.67
N GLU A 42 3.40 14.99 4.41
CA GLU A 42 3.12 14.63 5.81
C GLU A 42 2.37 13.31 5.89
N ASP A 43 1.29 13.17 5.12
CA ASP A 43 0.50 11.95 5.04
C ASP A 43 1.32 10.76 4.52
N LEU A 44 2.16 10.99 3.50
CA LEU A 44 3.04 9.95 2.96
C LEU A 44 4.03 9.43 4.02
N LYS A 45 4.61 10.32 4.83
CA LYS A 45 5.50 9.91 5.92
C LYS A 45 4.77 9.02 6.93
N GLN A 46 3.53 9.37 7.27
CA GLN A 46 2.74 8.56 8.18
C GLN A 46 2.47 7.16 7.61
N VAL A 47 2.08 7.06 6.33
CA VAL A 47 1.85 5.77 5.66
C VAL A 47 3.11 4.90 5.69
N LEU A 48 4.26 5.46 5.31
CA LEU A 48 5.53 4.72 5.28
C LEU A 48 5.96 4.27 6.69
N GLU A 49 5.70 5.08 7.72
CA GLU A 49 5.99 4.70 9.10
C GLU A 49 5.07 3.57 9.58
N GLU A 50 3.78 3.59 9.23
CA GLU A 50 2.83 2.52 9.51
C GLU A 50 3.25 1.20 8.83
N GLU A 51 3.64 1.24 7.55
CA GLU A 51 4.14 0.08 6.81
C GLU A 51 5.41 -0.50 7.45
N ARG A 52 6.35 0.35 7.84
CA ARG A 52 7.57 -0.08 8.54
C ARG A 52 7.26 -0.75 9.87
N ARG A 53 6.40 -0.15 10.69
CA ARG A 53 5.98 -0.73 11.98
C ARG A 53 5.31 -2.09 11.80
N TRP A 54 4.51 -2.25 10.74
CA TRP A 54 3.90 -3.53 10.40
C TRP A 54 4.95 -4.57 10.01
N ALA A 55 5.91 -4.21 9.15
CA ALA A 55 7.02 -5.08 8.75
C ALA A 55 7.86 -5.53 9.96
N ASP A 56 8.22 -4.59 10.84
CA ASP A 56 8.98 -4.87 12.07
C ASP A 56 8.21 -5.85 12.99
N LYS A 57 6.88 -5.68 13.10
CA LYS A 57 6.02 -6.58 13.89
C LYS A 57 5.94 -7.99 13.30
N MET A 58 5.79 -8.09 11.99
CA MET A 58 5.76 -9.38 11.28
C MET A 58 7.09 -10.11 11.43
N GLN A 59 8.21 -9.41 11.30
CA GLN A 59 9.55 -9.96 11.51
C GLN A 59 9.77 -10.44 12.96
N SER A 60 9.26 -9.68 13.94
CA SER A 60 9.37 -10.03 15.36
C SER A 60 8.48 -11.21 15.78
N THR A 61 7.40 -11.50 15.04
CA THR A 61 6.51 -12.65 15.30
C THR A 61 7.08 -13.95 14.73
N VAL A 62 8.02 -13.86 13.79
CA VAL A 62 8.70 -14.99 13.15
C VAL A 62 10.01 -15.36 13.89
N SER A 63 10.45 -14.56 14.86
CA SER A 63 11.65 -14.79 15.68
C SER A 63 11.37 -15.54 16.98
#